data_AF-A0A7X7Q952-F1
#
_entry.id   AF-A0A7X7Q952-F1
#
_cell.length_a   1.000
_cell.length_b   1.000
_cell.length_c   1.000
_cell.angle_alpha   90.00
_cell.angle_beta   90.00
_cell.angle_gamma   90.00
#
_symmetry.space_group_name_H-M   'P 1'
#
loop_
_entity.id
_entity.type
_entity.pdbx_description
1 polymer ?
#
loop_
_entity_poly.entity_id
_entity_poly.type
_entity_poly.pdbx_seq_one_letter_code
_entity_poly.pdbx_strand_id
1 'polypeptide(L)' 'MMLTRRDFEGRERPTWCQGCGNFAILNAIKMALVEQDIAPHQIVMVSGIGCGS' A
#
# COMPACT_ATOMS: atom_id res chain seq x y z
N MET A 1 13.26 14.08 1.61
CA MET A 1 13.82 12.79 1.11
C MET A 1 13.00 12.47 -0.15
N MET A 2 13.54 11.93 -1.24
CA MET A 2 12.66 11.61 -2.39
C MET A 2 12.08 10.21 -2.22
N LEU A 3 10.88 10.12 -1.65
CA LEU A 3 10.13 8.87 -1.55
C LEU A 3 9.64 8.40 -2.92
N THR A 4 9.56 7.09 -3.09
CA THR A 4 9.05 6.42 -4.27
C THR A 4 8.07 5.32 -3.87
N ARG A 5 7.28 4.84 -4.83
CA ARG A 5 6.35 3.73 -4.56
C ARG A 5 7.04 2.46 -4.06
N ARG A 6 8.33 2.28 -4.41
CA ARG A 6 9.12 1.11 -4.00
C ARG A 6 9.41 1.09 -2.49
N ASP A 7 9.41 2.25 -1.86
CA ASP A 7 9.63 2.38 -0.41
C ASP A 7 8.46 1.80 0.41
N PHE A 8 7.31 1.53 -0.23
CA PHE A 8 6.11 0.96 0.38
C PHE A 8 5.83 -0.49 -0.05
N GLU A 9 6.80 -1.18 -0.67
CA GLU A 9 6.63 -2.60 -0.98
C GLU A 9 6.70 -3.45 0.29
N GLY A 10 5.69 -4.31 0.47
CA GLY A 10 5.65 -5.29 1.54
C GLY A 10 6.60 -6.46 1.26
N ARG A 11 6.93 -7.22 2.30
CA ARG A 11 7.71 -8.46 2.17
C ARG A 11 6.94 -9.55 1.43
N GLU A 12 5.63 -9.59 1.65
CA GLU A 12 4.73 -10.58 1.09
C GLU A 12 4.03 -10.05 -0.16
N ARG A 13 3.76 -10.97 -1.10
CA ARG A 13 2.96 -10.66 -2.28
C ARG A 13 1.48 -10.81 -1.96
N PRO A 14 0.60 -9.91 -2.46
CA PRO A 14 -0.84 -10.05 -2.24
C PRO A 14 -1.38 -11.37 -2.82
N THR A 15 -2.30 -11.99 -2.09
CA THR A 15 -2.95 -13.27 -2.46
C THR A 15 -4.27 -13.07 -3.20
N TRP A 16 -4.57 -11.85 -3.63
CA TRP A 16 -5.83 -11.52 -4.30
C TRP A 16 -5.93 -12.14 -5.69
N CYS A 17 -7.17 -12.47 -6.09
CA CYS A 17 -7.49 -12.99 -7.41
C CYS A 17 -7.01 -12.03 -8.52
N GLN A 18 -6.68 -12.58 -9.69
CA GLN A 18 -6.36 -11.76 -10.86
C GLN A 18 -7.54 -10.84 -11.20
N GLY A 19 -7.26 -9.55 -11.44
CA GLY A 19 -8.28 -8.53 -11.68
C GLY A 19 -8.95 -7.97 -10.41
N CYS A 20 -8.54 -8.37 -9.21
CA CYS A 20 -9.10 -7.82 -7.98
C CYS A 20 -8.83 -6.30 -7.84
N GLY A 21 -9.85 -5.53 -7.50
CA GLY A 21 -9.73 -4.08 -7.31
C GLY A 21 -8.81 -3.66 -6.15
N ASN A 22 -8.54 -4.54 -5.19
CA ASN A 22 -7.64 -4.25 -4.07
C ASN A 22 -6.22 -3.89 -4.52
N PHE A 23 -5.76 -4.43 -5.67
CA PHE A 23 -4.47 -4.01 -6.26
C PHE A 23 -4.46 -2.52 -6.63
N ALA A 24 -5.57 -2.01 -7.17
CA ALA A 24 -5.70 -0.60 -7.53
C ALA A 24 -5.75 0.29 -6.29
N ILE A 25 -6.49 -0.14 -5.25
CA ILE A 25 -6.58 0.58 -3.97
C ILE A 25 -5.21 0.67 -3.30
N LEU A 26 -4.48 -0.45 -3.19
CA LEU A 26 -3.13 -0.48 -2.62
C LEU A 26 -2.18 0.45 -3.39
N ASN A 27 -2.24 0.45 -4.72
CA ASN A 27 -1.43 1.35 -5.54
C ASN A 27 -1.77 2.83 -5.32
N ALA A 28 -3.06 3.16 -5.20
CA ALA A 28 -3.50 4.53 -4.93
C ALA A 28 -3.00 5.02 -3.56
N ILE A 29 -3.06 4.17 -2.53
CA ILE A 29 -2.52 4.51 -1.19
C ILE A 29 -1.00 4.78 -1.27
N LYS A 30 -0.23 3.90 -1.92
CA LYS A 30 1.22 4.10 -2.12
C LYS A 30 1.53 5.41 -2.85
N MET A 31 0.75 5.76 -3.87
CA MET A 31 0.90 7.02 -4.61
C MET A 31 0.64 8.23 -3.72
N ALA A 32 -0.47 8.22 -2.97
CA ALA A 32 -0.83 9.33 -2.08
C ALA A 32 0.25 9.56 -1.01
N LEU A 33 0.83 8.50 -0.44
CA LEU A 33 1.89 8.63 0.57
C LEU A 33 3.18 9.23 -0.01
N VAL A 34 3.54 8.87 -1.24
CA VAL A 34 4.67 9.49 -1.96
C VAL A 34 4.40 10.96 -2.26
N GLU A 35 3.21 11.29 -2.76
CA GLU A 35 2.82 12.68 -3.06
C GLU A 35 2.83 13.60 -1.83
N GLN A 36 2.55 13.04 -0.66
CA GLN A 36 2.54 13.76 0.63
C GLN A 36 3.89 13.70 1.38
N ASP A 37 4.92 13.06 0.80
CA ASP A 37 6.24 12.83 1.43
C ASP A 37 6.15 12.19 2.84
N ILE A 38 5.22 11.24 3.04
CA ILE A 38 5.02 10.55 4.33
C ILE A 38 5.78 9.22 4.32
N ALA A 39 6.80 9.08 5.16
CA ALA A 39 7.61 7.87 5.21
C ALA A 39 6.87 6.68 5.89
N PRO A 40 7.20 5.42 5.54
CA PRO A 40 6.54 4.23 6.10
C PRO A 40 6.56 4.14 7.64
N HIS A 41 7.60 4.66 8.30
CA HIS A 41 7.69 4.65 9.77
C HIS A 41 6.79 5.70 10.45
N GLN A 42 6.12 6.55 9.69
CA GLN A 42 5.20 7.58 10.18
C GLN A 42 3.73 7.14 10.07
N ILE A 43 3.46 5.96 9.49
CA ILE A 43 2.10 5.46 9.26
C ILE A 43 1.83 4.20 10.06
N VAL A 44 0.57 4.04 10.43
CA VAL A 44 0.02 2.78 10.94
C VAL A 44 -1.11 2.38 10.02
N MET A 45 -1.03 1.17 9.45
CA MET A 45 -2.09 0.60 8.62
C MET A 45 -2.86 -0.41 9.47
N VAL A 46 -4.16 -0.16 9.68
CA VAL A 46 -5.03 -1.00 10.50
C VAL A 46 -6.13 -1.57 9.62
N SER A 47 -6.37 -2.86 9.74
CA SER A 47 -7.39 -3.57 8.95
C SER A 47 -8.21 -4.52 9.83
N GLY A 48 -9.29 -5.07 9.26
CA GLY A 48 -10.19 -6.00 9.94
C GLY A 48 -9.96 -7.44 9.49
N ILE A 49 -11.04 -8.14 9.16
CA ILE A 49 -11.00 -9.50 8.60
C ILE A 49 -11.59 -9.45 7.19
N GLY A 50 -10.85 -9.95 6.21
CA GLY A 50 -11.34 -10.08 4.83
C GLY A 50 -10.19 -10.04 3.82
N CYS A 51 -10.51 -10.19 2.54
CA CYS A 51 -9.49 -10.16 1.48
C CYS A 51 -8.71 -8.85 1.48
N GLY A 52 -9.37 -7.70 1.66
CA GLY A 52 -8.70 -6.39 1.69
C GLY A 52 -8.05 -6.02 3.02
N SER A 53 -8.00 -6.95 3.99
CA SER A 53 -7.40 -6.72 5.31
C SER A 53 -6.02 -7.32 5.43
#